data_AF-A0A2V8DGC1-F1
#
_entry.id   AF-A0A2V8DGC1-F1
#
_cell.length_a   1.000
_cell.length_b   1.000
_cell.length_c   1.000
_cell.angle_alpha   90.00
_cell.angle_beta   90.00
_cell.angle_gamma   90.00
#
_symmetry.space_group_name_H-M   'P 1'
#
loop_
_entity.id
_entity.type
_entity.pdbx_description
1 polymer ?
#
loop_
_entity_poly.entity_id
_entity_poly.type
_entity_poly.pdbx_seq_one_letter_code
_entity_poly.pdbx_strand_id
1 'polypeptide(L)'
;MTVGVTAGSSICIDFAAGMAHLTTNYQITGGTGRLKGASGYLTLTATLVPVLFDASGGVVLATDTGEFKGTVFGVDIDTEGRDDRQ
;
A
#
# COMPACT_ATOMS: atom_id res chain seq x y z
N MET A 1 12.19 9.98 -2.64
CA MET A 1 10.85 9.94 -3.26
C MET A 1 9.97 9.17 -2.30
N THR A 2 8.96 9.85 -1.77
CA THR A 2 8.11 9.34 -0.68
C THR A 2 6.71 9.87 -0.88
N VAL A 3 5.71 9.08 -0.49
CA VAL A 3 4.28 9.41 -0.56
C VAL A 3 3.72 9.40 0.85
N GLY A 4 2.93 10.42 1.20
CA GLY A 4 2.17 10.44 2.45
C GLY A 4 0.85 9.70 2.27
N VAL A 5 0.52 8.81 3.22
CA VAL A 5 -0.74 8.05 3.19
C VAL A 5 -1.42 8.02 4.55
N THR A 6 -2.76 8.06 4.54
CA THR A 6 -3.60 7.74 5.70
C THR A 6 -4.35 6.44 5.43
N ALA A 7 -4.45 5.57 6.45
CA ALA A 7 -4.93 4.21 6.29
C ALA A 7 -6.19 3.93 7.13
N GLY A 8 -7.11 3.15 6.57
CA GLY A 8 -8.16 2.44 7.30
C GLY A 8 -8.12 0.96 6.94
N SER A 9 -8.17 0.06 7.92
CA SER A 9 -7.95 -1.39 7.74
C SER A 9 -9.10 -2.26 8.25
N SER A 10 -9.22 -3.44 7.62
CA SER A 10 -10.05 -4.56 8.05
C SER A 10 -9.22 -5.85 7.97
N ILE A 11 -9.32 -6.68 9.02
CA ILE A 11 -8.63 -7.96 9.13
C ILE A 11 -9.66 -9.07 9.36
N CYS A 12 -9.58 -10.12 8.55
CA CYS A 12 -10.35 -11.35 8.73
C CYS A 12 -9.38 -12.50 9.02
N ILE A 13 -9.52 -13.17 10.17
CA ILE A 13 -8.62 -14.25 10.59
C ILE A 13 -9.26 -15.59 10.23
N ASP A 14 -8.52 -16.41 9.48
CA ASP A 14 -8.84 -17.82 9.23
C ASP A 14 -7.98 -18.70 10.15
N PHE A 15 -8.58 -19.11 11.27
CA PHE A 15 -7.92 -20.00 12.23
C PHE A 15 -7.71 -21.42 11.70
N ALA A 16 -8.48 -21.87 10.70
CA ALA A 16 -8.33 -23.20 10.13
C ALA A 16 -7.14 -23.24 9.16
N ALA A 17 -6.95 -22.18 8.37
CA ALA A 17 -5.79 -22.03 7.48
C ALA A 17 -4.55 -21.44 8.18
N GLY A 18 -4.69 -20.91 9.39
CA GLY A 18 -3.58 -20.33 10.16
C GLY A 18 -3.06 -19.00 9.58
N MET A 19 -3.94 -18.23 8.93
CA MET A 19 -3.59 -16.99 8.24
C MET A 19 -4.69 -15.94 8.40
N ALA A 20 -4.39 -14.69 8.08
CA ALA A 20 -5.39 -13.62 8.06
C ALA A 20 -5.40 -12.90 6.71
N HIS A 21 -6.57 -12.46 6.27
CA HIS A 21 -6.74 -11.61 5.10
C HIS A 21 -6.86 -10.15 5.53
N LEU A 22 -5.99 -9.31 4.99
CA LEU A 22 -5.95 -7.87 5.22
C LEU A 22 -6.53 -7.16 4.01
N THR A 23 -7.44 -6.22 4.26
CA THR A 23 -7.79 -5.19 3.28
C THR A 23 -7.60 -3.82 3.92
N THR A 24 -6.72 -3.01 3.34
CA THR A 24 -6.43 -1.65 3.83
C THR A 24 -6.57 -0.65 2.70
N ASN A 25 -7.36 0.40 2.93
CA ASN A 25 -7.50 1.50 2.00
C ASN A 25 -6.58 2.65 2.45
N TYR A 26 -5.77 3.13 1.53
CA TYR A 26 -4.83 4.23 1.71
C TYR A 26 -5.27 5.40 0.84
N GLN A 27 -5.43 6.56 1.45
CA GLN A 27 -5.55 7.81 0.70
C GLN A 27 -4.16 8.42 0.54
N ILE A 28 -3.76 8.70 -0.70
CA ILE A 28 -2.53 9.45 -0.99
C ILE A 28 -2.81 10.93 -0.70
N THR A 29 -2.09 11.48 0.27
CA THR A 29 -2.27 12.87 0.72
C THR A 29 -1.24 13.84 0.15
N GLY A 30 -0.22 13.32 -0.53
CA GLY A 30 0.83 14.11 -1.14
C GLY A 30 2.06 13.27 -1.47
N GLY A 31 3.04 13.87 -2.14
CA GLY A 31 4.31 13.23 -2.45
C GLY A 31 5.46 14.22 -2.56
N THR A 32 6.66 13.68 -2.75
CA THR A 32 7.92 14.44 -2.88
C THR A 32 8.65 14.12 -4.20
N GLY A 33 9.52 15.01 -4.66
CA GLY A 33 10.24 14.84 -5.93
C GLY A 33 9.29 14.79 -7.12
N ARG A 34 9.42 13.77 -7.98
CA ARG A 34 8.52 13.56 -9.14
C ARG A 34 7.05 13.28 -8.78
N LEU A 35 6.78 12.94 -7.52
CA LEU A 35 5.42 12.72 -7.01
C LEU A 35 4.87 13.95 -6.28
N LYS A 36 5.51 15.12 -6.43
CA LYS A 36 5.00 16.35 -5.84
C LYS A 36 3.63 16.64 -6.42
N GLY A 37 2.63 16.85 -5.54
CA GLY A 37 1.23 17.03 -5.94
C GLY A 37 0.46 15.72 -6.15
N ALA A 38 1.09 14.56 -5.93
CA ALA A 38 0.41 13.28 -6.08
C ALA A 38 -0.77 13.14 -5.11
N SER A 39 -1.86 12.58 -5.62
CA SER A 39 -3.07 12.27 -4.86
C SER A 39 -3.69 10.97 -5.39
N GLY A 40 -4.70 10.44 -4.71
CA GLY A 40 -5.39 9.23 -5.16
C GLY A 40 -5.69 8.26 -4.03
N TYR A 41 -6.03 7.03 -4.40
CA TYR A 41 -6.44 5.98 -3.49
C TYR A 41 -5.82 4.66 -3.91
N LEU A 42 -5.27 3.95 -2.92
CA LEU A 42 -4.73 2.61 -3.07
C LEU A 42 -5.44 1.66 -2.11
N THR A 43 -5.72 0.46 -2.56
CA THR A 43 -6.21 -0.64 -1.72
C THR A 43 -5.12 -1.71 -1.69
N LEU A 44 -4.65 -2.04 -0.49
CA LEU A 44 -3.87 -3.24 -0.23
C LEU A 44 -4.83 -4.39 0.04
N THR A 45 -4.73 -5.46 -0.74
CA THR A 45 -5.34 -6.75 -0.41
C THR A 45 -4.24 -7.75 -0.23
N ALA A 46 -4.16 -8.36 0.95
CA ALA A 46 -3.03 -9.19 1.31
C ALA A 46 -3.38 -10.32 2.27
N THR A 47 -2.42 -11.25 2.40
CA THR A 47 -2.45 -12.36 3.33
C THR A 47 -1.32 -12.21 4.34
N LEU A 48 -1.69 -12.29 5.61
CA LEU A 48 -0.80 -12.29 6.76
C LEU A 48 -0.58 -13.73 7.21
N VAL A 49 0.67 -14.19 7.18
CA VAL A 49 1.07 -15.52 7.67
C VAL A 49 1.97 -15.34 8.89
N PRO A 50 1.59 -15.84 10.07
CA PRO A 50 2.44 -15.81 11.25
C PRO A 50 3.78 -16.52 11.01
N VAL A 51 4.86 -15.89 11.47
CA VAL A 51 6.23 -16.41 11.40
C VAL A 51 6.80 -16.66 12.79
N LEU A 52 6.43 -15.79 13.75
CA LEU A 52 6.88 -15.90 15.13
C LEU A 52 5.68 -15.78 16.07
N PHE A 53 5.63 -16.70 17.03
CA PHE A 53 4.66 -16.70 18.11
C PHE A 53 5.37 -16.48 19.45
N ASP A 54 4.69 -15.86 20.41
CA ASP A 54 5.12 -15.83 21.79
C ASP A 54 4.82 -17.15 22.53
N ALA A 55 5.23 -17.24 23.79
CA ALA A 55 5.04 -18.42 24.63
C ALA A 55 3.56 -18.74 24.93
N SER A 56 2.64 -17.77 24.75
CA SER A 56 1.20 -17.95 24.91
C SER A 56 0.49 -18.31 23.60
N GLY A 57 1.23 -18.42 22.49
CA GLY A 57 0.68 -18.69 21.15
C GLY A 57 0.16 -17.44 20.44
N GLY A 58 0.43 -16.24 20.96
CA GLY A 58 0.12 -14.97 20.29
C GLY A 58 1.06 -14.70 19.12
N VAL A 59 0.53 -14.16 18.02
CA VAL A 59 1.35 -13.80 16.84
C VAL A 59 2.15 -12.53 17.15
N VAL A 60 3.48 -12.63 17.08
CA VAL A 60 4.41 -11.51 17.30
C VAL A 60 4.93 -10.93 15.99
N LEU A 61 5.17 -11.79 15.00
CA LEU A 61 5.61 -11.39 13.66
C LEU A 61 4.83 -12.19 12.63
N ALA A 62 4.35 -11.50 11.59
CA ALA A 62 3.74 -12.11 10.41
C ALA A 62 4.37 -11.53 9.14
N THR A 63 4.44 -12.34 8.10
CA THR A 63 4.72 -11.86 6.74
C THR A 63 3.44 -11.38 6.10
N ASP A 64 3.51 -10.23 5.44
CA ASP A 64 2.43 -9.68 4.63
C ASP A 64 2.74 -9.89 3.15
N THR A 65 1.84 -10.54 2.41
CA THR A 65 2.00 -10.78 0.97
C THR A 65 0.70 -10.46 0.25
N GLY A 66 0.77 -9.54 -0.71
CA GLY A 66 -0.41 -9.05 -1.41
C GLY A 66 -0.10 -8.04 -2.48
N GLU A 67 -1.11 -7.27 -2.85
CA GLU A 67 -1.06 -6.32 -3.95
C GLU A 67 -1.65 -4.97 -3.54
N PHE A 68 -0.97 -3.89 -3.94
CA PHE A 68 -1.53 -2.55 -3.96
C PHE A 68 -2.17 -2.29 -5.32
N LYS A 69 -3.46 -1.98 -5.34
CA LYS A 69 -4.20 -1.57 -6.55
C LYS A 69 -4.85 -0.22 -6.34
N GLY A 70 -4.93 0.58 -7.39
CA GLY A 70 -5.64 1.85 -7.34
C GLY A 70 -5.12 2.84 -8.36
N THR A 71 -5.39 4.11 -8.09
CA THR A 71 -5.04 5.22 -8.99
C THR A 71 -4.18 6.24 -8.28
N VAL A 72 -3.19 6.76 -9.01
CA VAL A 72 -2.36 7.88 -8.61
C VAL A 72 -2.54 8.98 -9.64
N PHE A 73 -2.87 10.18 -9.17
CA PHE A 73 -3.10 11.38 -9.98
C PHE A 73 -2.07 12.45 -9.66
N GLY A 74 -1.94 13.45 -10.53
CA GLY A 74 -1.10 14.62 -10.28
C GLY A 74 0.40 14.33 -10.29
N VAL A 75 0.81 13.28 -10.99
CA VAL A 75 2.20 12.97 -11.28
C VAL A 75 2.51 13.55 -12.65
N ASP A 76 3.48 14.46 -12.74
CA ASP A 76 4.00 14.89 -14.03
C ASP A 76 4.68 13.68 -14.68
N ILE A 77 3.95 13.06 -15.62
CA ILE A 77 4.57 12.18 -16.60
C ILE A 77 5.24 13.15 -17.56
N ASP A 78 6.53 13.42 -17.36
CA ASP A 78 7.33 14.15 -18.33
C ASP A 78 7.09 13.52 -19.70
N THR A 79 6.32 14.20 -20.56
CA THR A 79 6.30 13.92 -21.98
C THR A 79 7.65 14.37 -22.51
N GLU A 80 8.64 13.49 -22.47
CA GLU A 80 9.85 13.62 -23.27
C GLU A 80 9.44 13.79 -24.73
N GLY A 81 9.43 15.04 -25.21
CA GLY A 81 9.07 15.36 -26.60
C GLY A 81 8.39 16.70 -26.80
N ARG A 82 8.97 17.79 -26.29
CA ARG A 82 8.67 19.14 -26.82
C ARG A 82 9.93 19.75 -27.41
N ASP A 83 10.27 19.34 -28.62
CA ASP A 83 11.15 20.11 -29.52
C ASP A 83 10.26 21.02 -30.37
N ASP A 84 9.60 22.00 -29.74
CA ASP A 84 9.01 23.13 -30.45
C ASP A 84 10.04 24.26 -30.46
N ARG A 85 11.10 24.09 -31.26
CA ARG A 85 11.98 25.19 -31.64
C ARG A 85 11.35 25.98 -32.78
N GLN A 86 10.88 27.18 -32.41
CA GLN A 86 10.74 28.44 -33.19
C GLN A 86 10.18 28.37 -34.61
#